data_AF-A0A0B7ITS6-F1
#
_entry.id   AF-A0A0B7ITS6-F1
#
_cell.length_a   1.000
_cell.length_b   1.000
_cell.length_c   1.000
_cell.angle_alpha   90.00
_cell.angle_beta   90.00
_cell.angle_gamma   90.00
#
_symmetry.space_group_name_H-M   'P 1'
#
loop_
_entity.id
_entity.type
_entity.pdbx_description
1 polymer ?
#
loop_
_entity_poly.entity_id
_entity_poly.type
_entity_poly.pdbx_seq_one_letter_code
_entity_poly.pdbx_strand_id
1 'polypeptide(L)'
;MLKKLMILMVLIGMFVAIYLSASGHLASTSEESTVAKDASALRKAVDDCAGIADNAVANMTAIVEFQKLEIQGRKINVIRRCMADHGFTENPGWLRFATPVAHADALAQKISDDEAIENLRRKSMMELDESSNSPIYWKRR
;
A
#
# COMPACT_ATOMS: atom_id res chain seq x y z
N MET A 1 -0.47 66.76 6.22
CA MET A 1 0.10 65.71 7.09
C MET A 1 -0.73 64.43 7.08
N LEU A 2 -2.06 64.49 7.22
CA LEU A 2 -2.95 63.31 7.24
C LEU A 2 -2.87 62.40 5.99
N LYS A 3 -2.83 62.97 4.77
CA LYS A 3 -2.72 62.20 3.52
C LYS A 3 -1.44 61.37 3.42
N LYS A 4 -0.32 61.86 3.98
CA LYS A 4 0.97 61.13 3.99
C LYS A 4 0.94 59.96 4.97
N LEU A 5 0.20 60.10 6.08
CA LEU A 5 0.02 59.04 7.08
C LEU A 5 -0.84 57.88 6.56
N MET A 6 -1.90 58.17 5.79
CA MET A 6 -2.76 57.14 5.17
C MET A 6 -2.02 56.32 4.10
N ILE A 7 -1.19 56.96 3.28
CA ILE A 7 -0.41 56.27 2.24
C ILE A 7 0.60 55.29 2.87
N LEU A 8 1.21 55.68 4.00
CA LEU A 8 2.14 54.83 4.74
C LEU A 8 1.46 53.58 5.30
N MET A 9 0.26 53.72 5.88
CA MET A 9 -0.52 52.60 6.42
C MET A 9 -0.93 51.59 5.34
N VAL A 10 -1.30 52.07 4.15
CA VAL A 10 -1.67 51.20 3.01
C VAL A 10 -0.46 50.42 2.50
N LEU A 11 0.72 51.05 2.44
CA LEU A 11 1.94 50.37 2.01
C LEU A 11 2.38 49.29 3.00
N ILE A 12 2.31 49.57 4.30
CA ILE A 12 2.63 48.58 5.34
C ILE A 12 1.65 47.40 5.30
N GLY A 13 0.35 47.68 5.16
CA GLY A 13 -0.67 46.63 5.04
C GLY A 13 -0.47 45.75 3.80
N MET A 14 -0.08 46.34 2.67
CA MET A 14 0.21 45.61 1.44
C MET A 14 1.45 44.70 1.59
N PHE A 15 2.52 45.19 2.23
CA PHE A 15 3.72 44.37 2.49
C PHE A 15 3.44 43.19 3.44
N VAL A 16 2.60 43.39 4.46
CA VAL A 16 2.19 42.31 5.38
C VAL A 16 1.33 41.26 4.66
N ALA A 17 0.40 41.69 3.80
CA ALA A 17 -0.44 40.78 3.02
C ALA A 17 0.37 39.92 2.04
N ILE A 18 1.41 40.49 1.41
CA ILE A 18 2.32 39.75 0.53
C ILE A 18 3.19 38.76 1.32
N TYR A 19 3.63 39.14 2.52
CA TYR A 19 4.40 38.22 3.38
C TYR A 19 3.55 37.03 3.85
N LEU A 20 2.28 37.24 4.23
CA LEU A 20 1.38 36.15 4.64
C LEU A 20 1.02 35.21 3.48
N SER A 21 0.80 35.72 2.26
CA SER A 21 0.48 34.87 1.11
C SER A 21 1.68 34.04 0.63
N ALA A 22 2.91 34.56 0.74
CA ALA A 22 4.13 33.82 0.41
C ALA A 22 4.43 32.67 1.38
N SER A 23 4.06 32.81 2.65
CA SER A 23 4.30 31.79 3.69
C SER A 23 3.22 30.70 3.72
N GLY A 24 2.02 30.97 3.22
CA GLY A 24 0.94 29.99 3.11
C GLY A 24 1.13 28.94 2.00
N HIS A 25 1.91 29.22 0.97
CA HIS A 25 2.09 28.32 -0.18
C HIS A 25 3.11 27.19 0.01
N LEU A 26 3.92 27.22 1.08
CA LEU A 26 4.93 26.17 1.34
C LEU A 26 4.41 24.98 2.15
N ALA A 27 3.20 25.05 2.71
CA ALA A 27 2.64 24.00 3.56
C ALA A 27 1.81 22.95 2.79
N SER A 28 1.54 23.14 1.50
CA SER A 28 0.55 22.32 0.75
C SER A 28 1.12 21.35 -0.28
N THR A 29 2.45 21.18 -0.38
CA THR A 29 3.07 20.33 -1.43
C THR A 29 3.73 19.05 -0.92
N SER A 30 3.58 18.70 0.36
CA SER A 30 4.33 17.58 0.97
C SER A 30 3.65 16.21 0.91
N GLU A 31 2.34 16.11 0.66
CA GLU A 31 1.61 14.82 0.71
C GLU A 31 1.63 14.04 -0.61
N GLU A 32 1.62 14.70 -1.77
CA GLU A 32 1.57 13.99 -3.06
C GLU A 32 2.88 13.27 -3.41
N SER A 33 4.01 13.81 -2.92
CA SER A 33 5.33 13.24 -3.18
C SER A 33 5.64 11.97 -2.38
N THR A 34 4.99 11.73 -1.25
CA THR A 34 5.22 10.56 -0.39
C THR A 34 4.41 9.36 -0.86
N VAL A 35 3.16 9.56 -1.24
CA VAL A 35 2.27 8.50 -1.76
C VAL A 35 2.85 7.88 -3.04
N ALA A 36 3.30 8.70 -3.99
CA ALA A 36 3.90 8.21 -5.22
C ALA A 36 5.22 7.44 -4.99
N LYS A 37 6.04 7.88 -4.04
CA LYS A 37 7.28 7.18 -3.63
C LYS A 37 6.98 5.84 -2.96
N ASP A 38 5.95 5.80 -2.12
CA ASP A 38 5.56 4.59 -1.42
C ASP A 38 4.97 3.54 -2.37
N ALA A 39 4.19 3.97 -3.38
CA ALA A 39 3.69 3.10 -4.43
C ALA A 39 4.83 2.49 -5.29
N SER A 40 5.81 3.31 -5.68
CA SER A 40 6.99 2.83 -6.42
C SER A 40 7.85 1.88 -5.58
N ALA A 41 8.08 2.21 -4.30
CA ALA A 41 8.83 1.36 -3.39
C ALA A 41 8.12 0.03 -3.10
N LEU A 42 6.80 0.04 -2.97
CA LEU A 42 5.99 -1.16 -2.81
C LEU A 42 6.13 -2.07 -4.03
N ARG A 43 5.97 -1.51 -5.24
CA ARG A 43 6.09 -2.30 -6.48
C ARG A 43 7.45 -2.95 -6.62
N LYS A 44 8.52 -2.19 -6.38
CA LYS A 44 9.88 -2.73 -6.39
C LYS A 44 10.07 -3.86 -5.37
N ALA A 45 9.60 -3.66 -4.13
CA ALA A 45 9.72 -4.69 -3.10
C ALA A 45 8.95 -5.97 -3.47
N VAL A 46 7.76 -5.84 -4.04
CA VAL A 46 6.95 -7.00 -4.48
C VAL A 46 7.65 -7.76 -5.61
N ASP A 47 8.19 -7.05 -6.61
CA ASP A 47 8.93 -7.67 -7.72
C ASP A 47 10.19 -8.40 -7.21
N ASP A 48 10.98 -7.75 -6.34
CA ASP A 48 12.19 -8.34 -5.75
C ASP A 48 11.83 -9.59 -4.92
N CYS A 49 10.82 -9.48 -4.04
CA CYS A 49 10.39 -10.58 -3.19
C CYS A 49 9.76 -11.75 -3.97
N ALA A 50 9.08 -11.47 -5.08
CA ALA A 50 8.55 -12.50 -5.98
C ALA A 50 9.68 -13.30 -6.62
N GLY A 51 10.73 -12.63 -7.11
CA GLY A 51 11.91 -13.29 -7.67
C GLY A 51 12.63 -14.17 -6.63
N ILE A 52 12.77 -13.71 -5.39
CA ILE A 52 13.35 -14.50 -4.30
C ILE A 52 12.48 -15.73 -4.00
N ALA A 53 11.15 -15.56 -3.95
CA ALA A 53 10.22 -16.65 -3.69
C ALA A 53 10.22 -17.72 -4.80
N ASP A 54 10.34 -17.32 -6.06
CA ASP A 54 10.49 -18.23 -7.20
C ASP A 54 11.79 -19.03 -7.09
N ASN A 55 12.90 -18.36 -6.81
CA ASN A 55 14.20 -19.02 -6.63
C ASN A 55 14.21 -20.00 -5.44
N ALA A 56 13.50 -19.67 -4.35
CA ALA A 56 13.41 -20.51 -3.16
C ALA A 56 12.76 -21.88 -3.41
N VAL A 57 11.95 -22.00 -4.46
CA VAL A 57 11.26 -23.25 -4.83
C VAL A 57 11.66 -23.78 -6.20
N ALA A 58 12.67 -23.19 -6.86
CA ALA A 58 13.03 -23.50 -8.25
C ALA A 58 13.37 -24.98 -8.50
N ASN A 59 13.93 -25.66 -7.50
CA ASN A 59 14.30 -27.07 -7.58
C ASN A 59 13.22 -28.03 -7.02
N MET A 60 12.04 -27.51 -6.66
CA MET A 60 10.94 -28.32 -6.15
C MET A 60 10.02 -28.76 -7.29
N THR A 61 9.87 -30.07 -7.47
CA THR A 61 8.94 -30.65 -8.43
C THR A 61 7.77 -31.30 -7.69
N ALA A 62 6.55 -30.88 -7.99
CA ALA A 62 5.35 -31.52 -7.45
C ALA A 62 5.03 -32.81 -8.22
N ILE A 63 5.05 -33.94 -7.52
CA ILE A 63 4.64 -35.26 -8.03
C ILE A 63 3.14 -35.49 -7.76
N VAL A 64 2.63 -34.93 -6.66
CA VAL A 64 1.24 -35.06 -6.23
C VAL A 64 0.65 -33.70 -5.84
N GLU A 65 -0.69 -33.60 -5.83
CA GLU A 65 -1.40 -32.32 -5.64
C GLU A 65 -1.04 -31.59 -4.33
N PHE A 66 -0.87 -32.32 -3.22
CA PHE A 66 -0.51 -31.67 -1.96
C PHE A 66 0.84 -30.94 -2.03
N GLN A 67 1.79 -31.45 -2.84
CA GLN A 67 3.09 -30.81 -2.99
C GLN A 67 3.00 -29.50 -3.77
N LYS A 68 2.00 -29.36 -4.67
CA LYS A 68 1.73 -28.06 -5.31
C LYS A 68 1.32 -27.02 -4.26
N LEU A 69 0.45 -27.40 -3.33
CA LEU A 69 0.02 -26.52 -2.22
C LEU A 69 1.19 -26.19 -1.28
N GLU A 70 2.07 -27.16 -1.01
CA GLU A 70 3.27 -26.93 -0.20
C GLU A 70 4.23 -25.92 -0.84
N ILE A 71 4.51 -26.08 -2.14
CA ILE A 71 5.34 -25.14 -2.91
C ILE A 71 4.73 -23.73 -2.84
N GLN A 72 3.42 -23.59 -3.06
CA GLN A 72 2.75 -22.29 -2.98
C GLN A 72 2.80 -21.70 -1.56
N GLY A 73 2.62 -22.52 -0.52
CA GLY A 73 2.77 -22.10 0.86
C GLY A 73 4.18 -21.59 1.17
N ARG A 74 5.22 -22.26 0.67
CA ARG A 74 6.62 -21.83 0.81
C ARG A 74 6.87 -20.49 0.13
N LYS A 75 6.40 -20.31 -1.12
CA LYS A 75 6.52 -19.04 -1.83
C LYS A 75 5.93 -17.87 -1.04
N ILE A 76 4.70 -18.03 -0.54
CA ILE A 76 4.01 -16.97 0.23
C ILE A 76 4.75 -16.63 1.52
N ASN A 77 5.24 -17.63 2.23
CA ASN A 77 6.02 -17.40 3.45
C ASN A 77 7.31 -16.63 3.17
N VAL A 78 7.98 -16.89 2.04
CA VAL A 78 9.15 -16.13 1.60
C VAL A 78 8.76 -14.68 1.28
N ILE A 79 7.69 -14.47 0.50
CA ILE A 79 7.21 -13.12 0.18
C ILE A 79 6.89 -12.33 1.46
N ARG A 80 6.12 -12.90 2.40
CA ARG A 80 5.76 -12.22 3.65
C ARG A 80 6.96 -11.78 4.47
N ARG A 81 8.00 -12.62 4.57
CA ARG A 81 9.23 -12.30 5.30
C ARG A 81 10.01 -11.21 4.58
N CYS A 82 10.25 -11.39 3.29
CA CYS A 82 10.94 -10.40 2.47
C CYS A 82 10.24 -9.03 2.52
N MET A 83 8.92 -8.99 2.36
CA MET A 83 8.14 -7.76 2.46
C MET A 83 8.24 -7.10 3.83
N ALA A 84 8.28 -7.89 4.91
CA ALA A 84 8.51 -7.37 6.26
C ALA A 84 9.90 -6.75 6.44
N ASP A 85 10.92 -7.31 5.78
CA ASP A 85 12.28 -6.74 5.74
C ASP A 85 12.32 -5.42 4.93
N HIS A 86 11.48 -5.30 3.91
CA HIS A 86 11.22 -4.06 3.17
C HIS A 86 10.29 -3.07 3.91
N GLY A 87 9.86 -3.40 5.15
CA GLY A 87 9.03 -2.52 5.97
C GLY A 87 7.54 -2.53 5.61
N PHE A 88 7.06 -3.56 4.92
CA PHE A 88 5.64 -3.74 4.59
C PHE A 88 5.01 -4.88 5.40
N THR A 89 3.76 -4.70 5.81
CA THR A 89 2.97 -5.68 6.56
C THR A 89 1.57 -5.80 5.97
N GLU A 90 0.83 -6.85 6.37
CA GLU A 90 -0.59 -6.99 6.02
C GLU A 90 -1.39 -5.78 6.50
N ASN A 91 -2.21 -5.23 5.61
CA ASN A 91 -3.08 -4.10 5.86
C ASN A 91 -4.33 -4.56 6.64
N PRO A 92 -4.57 -4.09 7.88
CA PRO A 92 -5.79 -4.43 8.61
C PRO A 92 -7.07 -3.94 7.91
N GLY A 93 -6.96 -2.90 7.08
CA GLY A 93 -8.04 -2.42 6.22
C GLY A 93 -8.44 -3.47 5.17
N TRP A 94 -7.46 -4.08 4.53
CA TRP A 94 -7.69 -5.20 3.60
C TRP A 94 -8.33 -6.38 4.32
N LEU A 95 -7.85 -6.75 5.52
CA LEU A 95 -8.40 -7.91 6.24
C LEU A 95 -9.91 -7.73 6.53
N ARG A 96 -10.33 -6.55 6.99
CA ARG A 96 -11.75 -6.25 7.23
C ARG A 96 -12.61 -6.30 5.95
N PHE A 97 -12.04 -5.90 4.82
CA PHE A 97 -12.69 -6.02 3.52
C PHE A 97 -12.76 -7.49 3.06
N ALA A 98 -11.67 -8.22 3.23
CA ALA A 98 -11.50 -9.59 2.76
C ALA A 98 -12.35 -10.60 3.53
N THR A 99 -12.56 -10.43 4.84
CA THR A 99 -13.33 -11.38 5.66
C THR A 99 -14.74 -11.68 5.12
N PRO A 100 -15.62 -10.69 4.87
CA PRO A 100 -16.95 -10.98 4.32
C PRO A 100 -16.92 -11.55 2.90
N VAL A 101 -15.93 -11.16 2.08
CA VAL A 101 -15.74 -11.71 0.72
C VAL A 101 -15.34 -13.19 0.80
N ALA A 102 -14.35 -13.50 1.64
CA ALA A 102 -13.89 -14.86 1.88
C ALA A 102 -15.01 -15.76 2.43
N HIS A 103 -15.87 -15.24 3.31
CA HIS A 103 -17.02 -16.00 3.80
C HIS A 103 -18.01 -16.35 2.68
N ALA A 104 -18.33 -15.40 1.79
CA ALA A 104 -19.18 -15.66 0.64
C ALA A 104 -18.54 -16.71 -0.30
N ASP A 105 -17.23 -16.60 -0.53
CA ASP A 105 -16.47 -17.57 -1.33
C ASP A 105 -16.43 -18.96 -0.69
N ALA A 106 -16.28 -19.04 0.64
CA ALA A 106 -16.29 -20.30 1.39
C ALA A 106 -17.61 -21.05 1.20
N LEU A 107 -18.75 -20.34 1.31
CA LEU A 107 -20.08 -20.90 1.06
C LEU A 107 -20.25 -21.36 -0.40
N ALA A 108 -19.79 -20.55 -1.37
CA ALA A 108 -19.93 -20.85 -2.79
C ALA A 108 -19.07 -22.04 -3.22
N GLN A 109 -17.85 -22.13 -2.71
CA GLN A 109 -16.85 -23.14 -3.09
C GLN A 109 -16.86 -24.37 -2.19
N LYS A 110 -17.63 -24.35 -1.10
CA LYS A 110 -17.70 -25.43 -0.08
C LYS A 110 -16.34 -25.74 0.55
N ILE A 111 -15.58 -24.68 0.85
CA ILE A 111 -14.30 -24.74 1.56
C ILE A 111 -14.43 -24.07 2.93
N SER A 112 -13.41 -24.15 3.78
CA SER A 112 -13.42 -23.43 5.06
C SER A 112 -13.23 -21.92 4.86
N ASP A 113 -13.70 -21.12 5.81
CA ASP A 113 -13.44 -19.67 5.82
C ASP A 113 -11.92 -19.36 5.81
N ASP A 114 -11.13 -20.16 6.53
CA ASP A 114 -9.67 -20.05 6.58
C ASP A 114 -9.01 -20.32 5.22
N GLU A 115 -9.51 -21.31 4.48
CA GLU A 115 -9.01 -21.59 3.14
C GLU A 115 -9.41 -20.50 2.16
N ALA A 116 -10.65 -20.02 2.23
CA ALA A 116 -11.14 -18.94 1.39
C ALA A 116 -10.37 -17.64 1.61
N ILE A 117 -10.12 -17.26 2.86
CA ILE A 117 -9.36 -16.04 3.17
C ILE A 117 -7.90 -16.19 2.75
N GLU A 118 -7.31 -17.38 2.87
CA GLU A 118 -5.97 -17.59 2.35
C GLU A 118 -5.90 -17.51 0.83
N ASN A 119 -6.86 -18.09 0.11
CA ASN A 119 -6.93 -17.99 -1.34
C ASN A 119 -7.02 -16.53 -1.80
N LEU A 120 -7.82 -15.70 -1.10
CA LEU A 120 -7.90 -14.27 -1.36
C LEU A 120 -6.60 -13.53 -1.01
N ARG A 121 -5.92 -13.93 0.08
CA ARG A 121 -4.62 -13.40 0.47
C ARG A 121 -3.57 -13.63 -0.62
N ARG A 122 -3.48 -14.85 -1.18
CA ARG A 122 -2.48 -15.18 -2.23
C ARG A 122 -2.61 -14.28 -3.45
N LYS A 123 -3.85 -13.98 -3.86
CA LYS A 123 -4.14 -13.09 -4.99
C LYS A 123 -3.77 -11.64 -4.66
N SER A 124 -4.28 -11.16 -3.53
CA SER A 124 -4.13 -9.75 -3.12
C SER A 124 -2.67 -9.34 -2.86
N MET A 125 -1.80 -10.28 -2.45
CA MET A 125 -0.37 -10.02 -2.26
C MET A 125 0.36 -9.53 -3.53
N MET A 126 -0.17 -9.87 -4.71
CA MET A 126 0.43 -9.51 -6.00
C MET A 126 -0.34 -8.39 -6.72
N GLU A 127 -1.51 -8.02 -6.22
CA GLU A 127 -2.36 -6.97 -6.78
C GLU A 127 -2.02 -5.63 -6.12
N LEU A 128 -1.34 -4.75 -6.88
CA LEU A 128 -0.85 -3.47 -6.38
C LEU A 128 -1.64 -2.26 -6.87
N ASP A 129 -2.67 -2.50 -7.66
CA ASP A 129 -3.49 -1.43 -8.20
C ASP A 129 -4.62 -1.13 -7.22
N GLU A 130 -4.72 0.13 -6.77
CA GLU A 130 -5.88 0.58 -5.99
C GLU A 130 -7.11 0.60 -6.89
N SER A 131 -7.90 -0.47 -6.86
CA SER A 131 -9.29 -0.38 -7.31
C SER A 131 -10.08 0.37 -6.26
N SER A 132 -11.08 1.17 -6.68
CA SER A 132 -11.93 1.95 -5.76
C SER A 132 -12.64 1.12 -4.69
N ASN A 133 -12.67 -0.20 -4.85
CA ASN A 133 -13.48 -1.11 -4.06
C ASN A 133 -12.67 -2.08 -3.17
N SER A 134 -11.33 -2.06 -3.21
CA SER A 134 -10.51 -2.97 -2.40
C SER A 134 -9.25 -2.28 -1.89
N PRO A 135 -9.00 -2.26 -0.56
CA PRO A 135 -7.73 -1.79 -0.01
C PRO A 135 -6.56 -2.65 -0.49
N ILE A 136 -5.40 -2.06 -0.77
CA ILE A 136 -4.19 -2.84 -1.07
C ILE A 136 -3.81 -3.71 0.14
N TYR A 137 -3.36 -4.94 -0.16
CA TYR A 137 -2.94 -5.91 0.84
C TYR A 137 -1.75 -5.44 1.71
N TRP A 138 -0.76 -4.80 1.09
CA TRP A 138 0.44 -4.30 1.77
C TRP A 138 0.25 -2.90 2.31
N LYS A 139 0.69 -2.69 3.55
CA LYS A 139 0.79 -1.38 4.19
C LYS A 139 2.20 -1.18 4.72
N ARG A 140 2.78 0.01 4.52
CA ARG A 140 4.04 0.37 5.16
C ARG A 140 3.88 0.39 6.70
N ARG A 141 4.84 -0.19 7.41
CA ARG A 141 4.90 -0.23 8.86
C ARG A 141 5.13 1.17 9.44
#